data_AF-I3TE32-F1
#
_entry.id   AF-I3TE32-F1
#
_cell.length_a   1.000
_cell.length_b   1.000
_cell.length_c   1.000
_cell.angle_alpha   90.00
_cell.angle_beta   90.00
_cell.angle_gamma   90.00
#
_symmetry.space_group_name_H-M   'P 1'
#
loop_
_entity.id
_entity.type
_entity.pdbx_description
1 polymer ?
#
loop_
_entity_poly.entity_id
_entity_poly.type
_entity_poly.pdbx_seq_one_letter_code
_entity_poly.pdbx_strand_id
1 'polypeptide(L)'
;MGDQVSRISELTDPRVVYVTDLVSCHHKFHLRKLYPELSLSFEPSAIMGNLIHAGIESIVLQHGFVPEYTLEKHVIVGGSVYVLKGRVDAYNIETREVLEIKSVKTFQGEPYDHHVHQLNMYLNLLNSPRGYLLYVSPDRIVEYVVEPFHVDIEEEVARLLMDEKHPMYPWECRYCPYRKICPYRRPEGEAEREATL
;
A
#
# COMPACT_ATOMS: atom_id res chain seq x y z
N MET A 1 20.80 13.09 0.12
CA MET A 1 20.32 13.69 -1.15
C MET A 1 20.24 12.68 -2.29
N GLY A 2 21.23 11.79 -2.50
CA GLY A 2 21.20 10.81 -3.58
C GLY A 2 19.98 9.85 -3.57
N ASP A 3 19.58 9.38 -2.40
CA ASP A 3 18.47 8.42 -2.23
C ASP A 3 17.06 9.00 -2.49
N GLN A 4 16.90 10.31 -2.29
CA GLN A 4 15.64 11.00 -2.58
C GLN A 4 15.48 11.27 -4.09
N VAL A 5 16.60 11.55 -4.77
CA VAL A 5 16.62 11.79 -6.22
C VAL A 5 16.35 10.50 -6.99
N SER A 6 16.93 9.36 -6.56
CA SER A 6 16.62 8.05 -7.14
C SER A 6 15.15 7.68 -6.95
N ARG A 7 14.60 7.87 -5.74
CA ARG A 7 13.18 7.63 -5.46
C ARG A 7 12.26 8.49 -6.32
N ILE A 8 12.56 9.78 -6.50
CA ILE A 8 11.75 10.66 -7.37
C ILE A 8 11.80 10.18 -8.82
N SER A 9 12.98 9.77 -9.32
CA SER A 9 13.12 9.28 -10.70
C SER A 9 12.31 8.02 -10.98
N GLU A 10 12.20 7.13 -9.99
CA GLU A 10 11.37 5.93 -10.10
C GLU A 10 9.88 6.27 -9.99
N LEU A 11 9.51 7.19 -9.08
CA LEU A 11 8.13 7.63 -8.92
C LEU A 11 7.58 8.29 -10.19
N THR A 12 8.40 8.92 -11.02
CA THR A 12 7.97 9.56 -12.28
C THR A 12 7.99 8.63 -13.49
N ASP A 13 8.57 7.43 -13.41
CA ASP A 13 8.58 6.50 -14.53
C ASP A 13 7.15 6.03 -14.85
N PRO A 14 6.61 6.30 -16.06
CA PRO A 14 5.24 5.92 -16.41
C PRO A 14 5.01 4.41 -16.48
N ARG A 15 6.07 3.60 -16.52
CA ARG A 15 6.00 2.13 -16.55
C ARG A 15 6.09 1.48 -15.18
N VAL A 16 6.44 2.24 -14.14
CA VAL A 16 6.52 1.72 -12.76
C VAL A 16 5.23 1.99 -12.01
N VAL A 17 4.64 0.90 -11.52
CA VAL A 17 3.45 0.88 -10.66
C VAL A 17 3.85 0.21 -9.35
N TYR A 18 3.41 0.74 -8.21
CA TYR A 18 3.59 0.08 -6.92
C TYR A 18 2.32 -0.66 -6.50
N VAL A 19 2.45 -1.73 -5.72
CA VAL A 19 1.29 -2.42 -5.12
C VAL A 19 0.39 -1.45 -4.34
N THR A 20 0.98 -0.47 -3.65
CA THR A 20 0.24 0.57 -2.93
C THR A 20 -0.59 1.48 -3.85
N ASP A 21 -0.26 1.57 -5.14
CA ASP A 21 -1.05 2.31 -6.12
C ASP A 21 -2.34 1.57 -6.48
N LEU A 22 -2.30 0.24 -6.54
CA LEU A 22 -3.45 -0.62 -6.85
C LEU A 22 -4.51 -0.65 -5.74
N VAL A 23 -4.14 -0.23 -4.53
CA VAL A 23 -5.02 -0.19 -3.36
C VAL A 23 -5.24 1.22 -2.84
N SER A 24 -5.10 2.23 -3.71
CA SER A 24 -5.38 3.63 -3.40
C SER A 24 -6.07 4.32 -4.58
N CYS A 25 -6.53 5.55 -4.38
CA CYS A 25 -7.12 6.38 -5.41
C CYS A 25 -6.28 6.39 -6.70
N HIS A 26 -6.84 5.96 -7.82
CA HIS A 26 -6.11 5.87 -9.09
C HIS A 26 -5.64 7.26 -9.56
N HIS A 27 -6.45 8.30 -9.33
CA HIS A 27 -6.07 9.64 -9.75
C HIS A 27 -4.88 10.19 -8.95
N LYS A 28 -4.67 9.69 -7.72
CA LYS A 28 -3.47 10.01 -6.91
C LYS A 28 -2.21 9.48 -7.57
N PHE A 29 -2.25 8.31 -8.22
CA PHE A 29 -1.14 7.78 -9.00
C PHE A 29 -0.78 8.73 -10.16
N HIS A 30 -1.78 9.15 -10.94
CA HIS A 30 -1.57 10.07 -12.08
C HIS A 30 -1.00 11.42 -11.64
N LEU A 31 -1.57 12.01 -10.58
CA LEU A 31 -1.07 13.26 -10.02
C LEU A 31 0.34 13.13 -9.43
N ARG A 32 0.70 11.97 -8.87
CA ARG A 32 2.07 11.72 -8.40
C ARG A 32 3.08 11.64 -9.54
N LYS A 33 2.70 11.11 -10.71
CA LYS A 33 3.58 11.14 -11.90
C LYS A 33 3.87 12.57 -12.37
N LEU A 34 2.88 13.46 -12.26
CA LEU A 34 2.99 14.86 -12.67
C LEU A 34 3.67 15.76 -11.63
N TYR A 35 3.40 15.52 -10.35
CA TYR A 35 3.84 16.34 -9.22
C TYR A 35 4.42 15.46 -8.10
N PRO A 36 5.54 14.75 -8.35
CA PRO A 36 6.13 13.81 -7.40
C PRO A 36 6.58 14.48 -6.10
N GLU A 37 7.01 15.74 -6.14
CA GLU A 37 7.47 16.51 -4.99
C GLU A 37 6.39 16.68 -3.91
N LEU A 38 5.11 16.72 -4.31
CA LEU A 38 3.98 16.82 -3.38
C LEU A 38 3.70 15.49 -2.65
N SER A 39 4.24 14.36 -3.13
CA SER A 39 4.08 13.06 -2.46
C SER A 39 4.97 12.87 -1.24
N LEU A 40 5.99 13.72 -1.08
CA LEU A 40 6.92 13.64 0.03
C LEU A 40 6.20 14.05 1.33
N SER A 41 6.15 13.12 2.28
CA SER A 41 5.56 13.34 3.61
C SER A 41 6.66 13.35 4.67
N PHE A 42 6.62 14.37 5.53
CA PHE A 42 7.49 14.52 6.69
C PHE A 42 6.69 14.48 8.00
N GLU A 43 5.50 13.89 7.97
CA GLU A 43 4.60 13.84 9.12
C GLU A 43 5.18 12.98 10.25
N PRO A 44 5.12 13.43 11.52
CA PRO A 44 5.66 12.68 12.66
C PRO A 44 5.12 11.25 12.79
N SER A 45 3.88 11.02 12.38
CA SER A 45 3.28 9.68 12.39
C SER A 45 3.97 8.71 11.44
N ALA A 46 4.49 9.18 10.31
CA ALA A 46 5.24 8.35 9.38
C ALA A 46 6.61 7.96 9.97
N ILE A 47 7.28 8.89 10.66
CA ILE A 47 8.55 8.61 11.35
C ILE A 47 8.33 7.56 12.45
N MET A 48 7.27 7.73 13.25
CA MET A 48 6.91 6.75 14.29
C MET A 48 6.60 5.37 13.68
N GLY A 49 5.83 5.33 12.58
CA GLY A 49 5.55 4.09 11.86
C GLY A 49 6.83 3.38 11.42
N ASN A 50 7.79 4.10 10.82
CA ASN A 50 9.07 3.53 10.40
C ASN A 50 9.88 2.96 11.57
N LEU A 51 9.88 3.61 12.74
CA LEU A 51 10.56 3.09 13.94
C LEU A 51 9.90 1.80 14.45
N ILE A 52 8.57 1.73 14.41
CA ILE A 52 7.82 0.52 14.79
C ILE A 52 8.15 -0.62 13.82
N HIS A 53 8.14 -0.37 12.51
CA HIS A 53 8.49 -1.36 11.50
C HIS A 53 9.91 -1.89 11.74
N ALA A 54 10.91 -1.01 11.83
CA ALA A 54 12.30 -1.40 12.08
C ALA A 54 12.48 -2.23 13.36
N GLY A 55 11.73 -1.90 14.42
CA GLY A 55 11.76 -2.67 15.66
C GLY A 55 11.19 -4.08 15.50
N ILE A 56 10.03 -4.22 14.86
CA ILE A 56 9.36 -5.52 14.67
C ILE A 56 10.13 -6.37 13.65
N GLU A 57 10.58 -5.78 12.54
CA GLU A 57 11.42 -6.41 11.52
C GLU A 57 12.67 -7.04 12.14
N SER A 58 13.32 -6.35 13.09
CA SER A 58 14.49 -6.88 13.78
C SER A 58 14.20 -8.13 14.63
N ILE A 59 12.97 -8.25 15.14
CA ILE A 59 12.51 -9.40 15.93
C ILE A 59 12.17 -10.56 15.01
N VAL A 60 11.34 -10.34 13.98
CA VAL A 60 10.88 -11.42 13.09
C VAL A 60 11.99 -12.00 12.21
N LEU A 61 13.07 -11.24 11.99
CA LEU A 61 14.31 -11.75 11.39
C LEU A 61 14.85 -12.98 12.12
N GLN A 62 14.75 -13.02 13.46
CA GLN A 62 15.19 -14.15 14.28
C GLN A 62 14.27 -15.37 14.15
N HIS A 63 13.10 -15.20 13.53
CA HIS A 63 12.08 -16.22 13.28
C HIS A 63 12.02 -16.66 11.80
N GLY A 64 13.04 -16.34 11.00
CA GLY A 64 13.15 -16.80 9.61
C GLY A 64 12.44 -15.93 8.58
N PHE A 65 11.92 -14.77 8.98
CA PHE A 65 11.43 -13.77 8.03
C PHE A 65 12.59 -12.96 7.44
N VAL A 66 12.43 -12.55 6.18
CA VAL A 66 13.29 -11.60 5.48
C VAL A 66 12.57 -10.25 5.50
N PRO A 67 13.06 -9.25 6.26
CA PRO A 67 12.50 -7.91 6.28
C PRO A 67 12.63 -7.17 4.95
N GLU A 68 11.75 -6.19 4.72
CA GLU A 68 11.73 -5.32 3.54
C GLU A 68 11.85 -6.07 2.20
N TYR A 69 11.24 -7.25 2.11
CA TYR A 69 11.38 -8.12 0.95
C TYR A 69 10.76 -7.47 -0.29
N THR A 70 11.60 -7.17 -1.28
CA THR A 70 11.20 -6.52 -2.53
C THR A 70 10.81 -7.54 -3.59
N LEU A 71 9.76 -7.22 -4.35
CA LEU A 71 9.29 -8.04 -5.46
C LEU A 71 9.01 -7.17 -6.68
N GLU A 72 9.22 -7.76 -7.86
CA GLU A 72 8.92 -7.14 -9.15
C GLU A 72 8.20 -8.16 -10.04
N LYS A 73 7.14 -7.71 -10.72
CA LYS A 73 6.40 -8.50 -11.72
C LYS A 73 6.20 -7.67 -12.98
N HIS A 74 6.52 -8.24 -14.14
CA HIS A 74 6.17 -7.63 -15.42
C HIS A 74 4.72 -7.94 -15.76
N VAL A 75 3.97 -6.90 -16.15
CA VAL A 75 2.56 -6.97 -16.51
C VAL A 75 2.38 -6.36 -17.89
N ILE A 76 1.57 -6.96 -18.76
CA ILE A 76 1.31 -6.45 -20.10
C ILE A 76 -0.09 -5.86 -20.14
N VAL A 77 -0.19 -4.55 -20.36
CA VAL A 77 -1.48 -3.86 -20.53
C VAL A 77 -1.48 -3.12 -21.86
N GLY A 78 -2.46 -3.40 -22.72
CA GLY A 78 -2.58 -2.76 -24.04
C GLY A 78 -1.34 -2.92 -24.93
N GLY A 79 -0.62 -4.04 -24.80
CA GLY A 79 0.62 -4.31 -25.54
C GLY A 79 1.87 -3.61 -25.00
N SER A 80 1.76 -2.83 -23.92
CA SER A 80 2.89 -2.21 -23.23
C SER A 80 3.27 -2.98 -21.97
N VAL A 81 4.57 -3.09 -21.70
CA VAL A 81 5.09 -3.74 -20.48
C VAL A 81 5.23 -2.71 -19.36
N TYR A 82 4.64 -3.05 -18.20
CA TYR A 82 4.73 -2.32 -16.94
C TYR A 82 5.46 -3.16 -15.90
N VAL A 83 6.15 -2.52 -14.98
CA VAL A 83 6.81 -3.14 -13.83
C VAL A 83 5.99 -2.84 -12.59
N LEU A 84 5.32 -3.87 -12.06
CA LEU A 84 4.67 -3.80 -10.77
C LEU A 84 5.70 -4.11 -9.68
N LYS A 85 5.92 -3.15 -8.79
CA LYS A 85 6.86 -3.26 -7.67
C LYS A 85 6.13 -3.35 -6.35
N GLY A 86 6.64 -4.18 -5.46
CA GLY A 86 6.14 -4.32 -4.10
C GLY A 86 7.28 -4.40 -3.11
N ARG A 87 6.99 -3.99 -1.87
CA ARG A 87 7.87 -4.22 -0.74
C ARG A 87 6.99 -4.65 0.43
N VAL A 88 7.08 -5.92 0.78
CA VAL A 88 6.42 -6.44 1.98
C VAL A 88 7.29 -6.14 3.19
N ASP A 89 6.68 -5.88 4.35
CA ASP A 89 7.45 -5.59 5.56
C ASP A 89 8.30 -6.80 5.97
N ALA A 90 7.76 -8.02 5.83
CA ALA A 90 8.54 -9.24 6.06
C ALA A 90 7.98 -10.46 5.29
N TYR A 91 8.87 -11.33 4.80
CA TYR A 91 8.51 -12.57 4.08
C TYR A 91 9.30 -13.76 4.59
N ASN A 92 8.63 -14.84 5.00
CA ASN A 92 9.28 -16.11 5.31
C ASN A 92 9.32 -16.97 4.05
N ILE A 93 10.52 -17.25 3.53
CA ILE A 93 10.71 -17.98 2.26
C ILE A 93 10.34 -19.47 2.41
N GLU A 94 10.61 -20.07 3.57
CA GLU A 94 10.39 -21.50 3.80
C GLU A 94 8.89 -21.81 3.94
N THR A 95 8.17 -21.01 4.73
CA THR A 95 6.72 -21.17 4.95
C THR A 95 5.87 -20.43 3.92
N ARG A 96 6.49 -19.53 3.15
CA ARG A 96 5.87 -18.62 2.18
C ARG A 96 4.85 -17.68 2.83
N GLU A 97 5.06 -17.33 4.09
CA GLU A 97 4.17 -16.43 4.85
C GLU A 97 4.58 -14.97 4.68
N VAL A 98 3.59 -14.10 4.53
CA VAL A 98 3.80 -12.64 4.43
C VAL A 98 3.35 -11.96 5.71
N LEU A 99 4.14 -11.03 6.23
CA LEU A 99 3.77 -10.16 7.34
C LEU A 99 3.70 -8.71 6.84
N GLU A 100 2.57 -8.06 7.11
CA GLU A 100 2.35 -6.63 6.88
C GLU A 100 2.05 -5.96 8.23
N ILE A 101 2.83 -4.94 8.56
CA ILE A 101 2.81 -4.24 9.84
C ILE A 101 2.07 -2.91 9.64
N LYS A 102 1.18 -2.56 10.57
CA LYS A 102 0.42 -1.31 10.53
C LYS A 102 0.46 -0.59 11.87
N SER A 103 1.11 0.57 11.89
CA SER A 103 0.99 1.52 13.01
C SER A 103 -0.28 2.35 12.85
N VAL A 104 -1.19 2.27 13.83
CA VAL A 104 -2.47 2.99 13.82
C VAL A 104 -2.67 3.75 15.13
N LYS A 105 -3.35 4.89 15.07
CA LYS A 105 -3.67 5.69 16.27
C LYS A 105 -4.70 5.00 17.16
N THR A 106 -5.71 4.39 16.54
CA THR A 106 -6.79 3.68 17.19
C THR A 106 -7.19 2.53 16.28
N PHE A 107 -7.51 1.38 16.86
CA PHE A 107 -7.97 0.22 16.13
C PHE A 107 -9.43 -0.07 16.48
N GLN A 108 -10.28 -0.28 15.48
CA GLN A 108 -11.74 -0.36 15.64
C GLN A 108 -12.28 -1.78 15.84
N GLY A 109 -11.40 -2.78 16.01
CA GLY A 109 -11.78 -4.17 16.32
C GLY A 109 -11.73 -5.11 15.12
N GLU A 110 -11.80 -4.59 13.90
CA GLU A 110 -11.68 -5.35 12.65
C GLU A 110 -10.56 -4.78 11.77
N PRO A 111 -9.87 -5.61 10.95
CA PRO A 111 -8.84 -5.14 10.05
C PRO A 111 -9.44 -4.24 8.97
N TYR A 112 -8.77 -3.14 8.65
CA TYR A 112 -9.26 -2.22 7.62
C TYR A 112 -9.19 -2.85 6.22
N ASP A 113 -10.26 -2.73 5.43
CA ASP A 113 -10.38 -3.34 4.10
C ASP A 113 -9.20 -3.04 3.17
N HIS A 114 -8.70 -1.81 3.18
CA HIS A 114 -7.55 -1.40 2.36
C HIS A 114 -6.25 -2.09 2.76
N HIS A 115 -6.07 -2.41 4.05
CA HIS A 115 -4.91 -3.19 4.50
C HIS A 115 -5.05 -4.66 4.12
N VAL A 116 -6.25 -5.24 4.23
CA VAL A 116 -6.54 -6.61 3.78
C VAL A 116 -6.32 -6.74 2.29
N HIS A 117 -6.76 -5.75 1.50
CA HIS A 117 -6.58 -5.71 0.06
C HIS A 117 -5.10 -5.59 -0.32
N GLN A 118 -4.34 -4.71 0.35
CA GLN A 118 -2.89 -4.59 0.15
C GLN A 118 -2.16 -5.90 0.44
N LEU A 119 -2.45 -6.54 1.57
CA LEU A 119 -1.84 -7.83 1.90
C LEU A 119 -2.21 -8.89 0.86
N ASN A 120 -3.47 -8.94 0.41
CA ASN A 120 -3.90 -9.90 -0.61
C ASN A 120 -3.19 -9.71 -1.96
N MET A 121 -2.88 -8.48 -2.36
CA MET A 121 -2.03 -8.24 -3.54
C MET A 121 -0.68 -8.95 -3.38
N TYR A 122 -0.04 -8.81 -2.22
CA TYR A 122 1.23 -9.49 -1.95
C TYR A 122 1.09 -11.00 -1.89
N LEU A 123 0.03 -11.53 -1.28
CA LEU A 123 -0.22 -12.97 -1.23
C LEU A 123 -0.36 -13.55 -2.65
N ASN A 124 -1.08 -12.88 -3.55
CA ASN A 124 -1.20 -13.31 -4.95
C ASN A 124 0.13 -13.21 -5.70
N LEU A 125 0.92 -12.17 -5.48
CA LEU A 125 2.22 -11.99 -6.13
C LEU A 125 3.26 -13.05 -5.70
N LEU A 126 3.21 -13.48 -4.44
CA LEU A 126 4.14 -14.46 -3.86
C LEU A 126 3.57 -15.90 -3.87
N ASN A 127 2.35 -16.07 -4.37
CA ASN A 127 1.56 -17.31 -4.28
C ASN A 127 1.47 -17.84 -2.83
N SER A 128 1.46 -16.94 -1.85
CA SER A 128 1.53 -17.28 -0.43
C SER A 128 0.21 -17.86 0.09
N PRO A 129 0.24 -18.94 0.88
CA PRO A 129 -0.97 -19.61 1.36
C PRO A 129 -1.70 -18.84 2.47
N ARG A 130 -1.00 -17.92 3.15
CA ARG A 130 -1.56 -17.03 4.18
C ARG A 130 -0.62 -15.85 4.43
N GLY A 131 -1.16 -14.80 5.04
CA GLY A 131 -0.40 -13.69 5.58
C GLY A 131 -0.91 -13.23 6.92
N TYR A 132 -0.17 -12.33 7.53
CA TYR A 132 -0.42 -11.77 8.85
C TYR A 132 -0.50 -10.25 8.74
N LEU A 133 -1.61 -9.67 9.23
CA LEU A 133 -1.73 -8.24 9.47
C LEU A 133 -1.48 -7.97 10.95
N LEU A 134 -0.37 -7.32 11.25
CA LEU A 134 0.00 -6.95 12.61
C LEU A 134 -0.29 -5.47 12.85
N TYR A 135 -1.35 -5.19 13.61
CA TYR A 135 -1.69 -3.86 14.05
C TYR A 135 -0.99 -3.51 15.35
N VAL A 136 -0.35 -2.34 15.37
CA VAL A 136 0.29 -1.75 16.53
C VAL A 136 -0.35 -0.41 16.81
N SER A 137 -1.02 -0.29 17.94
CA SER A 137 -1.52 0.98 18.47
C SER A 137 -0.96 1.24 19.87
N PRO A 138 -1.12 2.46 20.41
CA PRO A 138 -0.72 2.75 21.80
C PRO A 138 -1.40 1.83 22.83
N ASP A 139 -2.60 1.35 22.52
CA ASP A 139 -3.44 0.61 23.46
C ASP A 139 -3.30 -0.92 23.34
N ARG A 140 -2.88 -1.43 22.17
CA ARG A 140 -2.78 -2.87 21.91
C ARG A 140 -1.95 -3.22 20.69
N ILE A 141 -1.50 -4.47 20.67
CA ILE A 141 -0.96 -5.16 19.50
C ILE A 141 -1.92 -6.29 19.15
N VAL A 142 -2.36 -6.37 17.90
CA VAL A 142 -3.33 -7.38 17.42
C VAL A 142 -2.86 -7.94 16.10
N GLU A 143 -2.86 -9.27 15.98
CA GLU A 143 -2.56 -10.00 14.75
C GLU A 143 -3.83 -10.58 14.14
N TYR A 144 -3.94 -10.50 12.81
CA TYR A 144 -4.97 -11.17 12.04
C TYR A 144 -4.33 -12.07 10.98
N VAL A 145 -4.82 -13.30 10.90
CA VAL A 145 -4.48 -14.21 9.80
C VAL A 145 -5.39 -13.91 8.61
N VAL A 146 -4.79 -13.71 7.44
CA VAL A 146 -5.50 -13.44 6.19
C VAL A 146 -5.21 -14.59 5.23
N GLU A 147 -6.26 -15.26 4.79
CA GLU A 147 -6.20 -16.23 3.70
C GLU A 147 -6.32 -15.51 2.34
N PRO A 148 -5.58 -15.95 1.32
CA PRO A 148 -5.59 -15.30 0.02
C PRO A 148 -6.94 -15.47 -0.69
N PHE A 149 -7.52 -14.38 -1.18
CA PHE A 149 -8.52 -14.44 -2.25
C PHE A 149 -7.86 -14.14 -3.60
N HIS A 150 -8.47 -14.62 -4.69
CA HIS A 150 -7.94 -14.41 -6.03
C HIS A 150 -7.97 -12.94 -6.43
N VAL A 151 -6.83 -12.42 -6.90
CA VAL A 151 -6.70 -11.08 -7.47
C VAL A 151 -6.11 -11.18 -8.87
N ASP A 152 -6.80 -10.63 -9.87
CA ASP A 152 -6.24 -10.44 -11.21
C ASP A 152 -5.36 -9.20 -11.22
N ILE A 153 -4.06 -9.41 -11.03
CA ILE A 153 -3.06 -8.33 -10.99
C ILE A 153 -3.01 -7.55 -12.31
N GLU A 154 -3.23 -8.20 -13.46
CA GLU A 154 -3.15 -7.51 -14.75
C GLU A 154 -4.35 -6.59 -14.94
N GLU A 155 -5.54 -7.07 -14.54
CA GLU A 155 -6.76 -6.28 -14.53
C GLU A 155 -6.62 -5.06 -13.58
N GLU A 156 -6.14 -5.25 -12.35
CA GLU A 156 -5.99 -4.14 -11.40
C GLU A 156 -5.01 -3.07 -11.89
N VAL A 157 -3.90 -3.47 -12.54
CA VAL A 157 -2.99 -2.52 -13.20
C VAL A 157 -3.69 -1.80 -14.35
N ALA A 158 -4.47 -2.49 -15.17
CA ALA A 158 -5.23 -1.87 -16.24
C ALA A 158 -6.24 -0.83 -15.71
N ARG A 159 -6.99 -1.15 -14.65
CA ARG A 159 -7.95 -0.23 -14.00
C ARG A 159 -7.26 1.01 -13.42
N LEU A 160 -6.09 0.84 -12.82
CA LEU A 160 -5.26 1.95 -12.34
C LEU A 160 -4.87 2.89 -13.48
N LEU A 161 -4.37 2.33 -14.58
CA LEU A 161 -3.94 3.08 -15.76
C LEU A 161 -5.10 3.80 -16.45
N MET A 162 -6.30 3.22 -16.42
CA MET A 162 -7.54 3.84 -16.92
C MET A 162 -8.17 4.86 -15.96
N ASP A 163 -7.56 5.07 -14.78
CA ASP A 163 -8.05 5.99 -13.74
C ASP A 163 -9.47 5.66 -13.26
N GLU A 164 -9.82 4.37 -13.13
CA GLU A 164 -11.22 3.95 -12.93
C GLU A 164 -11.82 4.28 -11.55
N LYS A 165 -11.02 4.32 -10.48
CA LYS A 165 -11.50 4.48 -9.09
C LYS A 165 -10.83 5.67 -8.40
N HIS A 166 -11.58 6.76 -8.22
CA HIS A 166 -11.10 7.97 -7.54
C HIS A 166 -12.21 8.67 -6.69
N PRO A 167 -12.07 8.73 -5.35
CA PRO A 167 -11.12 7.96 -4.55
C PRO A 167 -11.47 6.47 -4.56
N MET A 168 -10.53 5.61 -4.15
CA MET A 168 -10.83 4.20 -3.91
C MET A 168 -11.58 4.03 -2.60
N TYR A 169 -11.20 4.79 -1.58
CA TYR A 169 -11.89 4.85 -0.31
C TYR A 169 -12.32 6.28 0.03
N PRO A 170 -13.53 6.51 0.57
CA PRO A 170 -14.05 7.86 0.79
C PRO A 170 -13.16 8.75 1.66
N TRP A 171 -12.41 8.17 2.60
CA TRP A 171 -11.52 8.90 3.51
C TRP A 171 -10.22 9.40 2.85
N GLU A 172 -9.84 8.91 1.68
CA GLU A 172 -8.54 9.23 1.07
C GLU A 172 -8.40 10.73 0.75
N CYS A 173 -9.46 11.37 0.25
CA CYS A 173 -9.44 12.79 -0.13
C CYS A 173 -9.09 13.72 1.04
N ARG A 174 -9.38 13.30 2.28
CA ARG A 174 -9.08 14.06 3.50
C ARG A 174 -7.57 14.20 3.72
N TYR A 175 -6.83 13.13 3.47
CA TYR A 175 -5.39 13.02 3.74
C TYR A 175 -4.52 13.15 2.48
N CYS A 176 -5.13 13.20 1.29
CA CYS A 176 -4.41 13.25 0.03
C CYS A 176 -3.60 14.55 -0.11
N PRO A 177 -2.28 14.49 -0.40
CA PRO A 177 -1.46 15.69 -0.59
C PRO A 177 -1.92 16.52 -1.79
N TYR A 178 -2.54 15.88 -2.78
CA TYR A 178 -3.03 16.52 -4.00
C TYR A 178 -4.42 17.14 -3.88
N ARG A 179 -5.06 17.10 -2.69
CA ARG A 179 -6.45 17.53 -2.50
C ARG A 179 -6.76 18.97 -3.00
N LYS A 180 -5.76 19.86 -3.03
CA LYS A 180 -5.95 21.25 -3.48
C LYS A 180 -5.98 21.41 -5.01
N ILE A 181 -5.47 20.44 -5.75
CA ILE A 181 -5.35 20.48 -7.22
C ILE A 181 -6.13 19.37 -7.92
N CYS A 182 -6.59 18.36 -7.18
CA CYS A 182 -7.33 17.23 -7.72
C CYS A 182 -8.77 17.63 -8.10
N PRO A 183 -9.19 17.43 -9.37
CA PRO A 183 -10.56 17.73 -9.81
C PRO A 183 -11.61 16.75 -9.26
N TYR A 184 -11.18 15.55 -8.83
CA TYR A 184 -12.06 14.49 -8.29
C TYR A 184 -12.17 14.48 -6.77
N ARG A 185 -11.72 15.55 -6.09
CA ARG A 185 -11.78 15.63 -4.63
C ARG A 185 -13.25 15.56 -4.16
N ARG A 186 -13.54 14.63 -3.25
CA ARG A 186 -14.79 14.63 -2.49
C ARG A 186 -14.73 15.57 -1.27
N PRO A 187 -15.79 16.34 -0.98
CA PRO A 187 -15.86 17.21 0.18
C PRO A 187 -15.89 16.44 1.51
N GLU A 188 -15.39 17.06 2.58
CA GLU A 188 -15.39 16.49 3.93
C GLU A 188 -16.84 16.44 4.44
N GLY A 189 -17.49 15.27 4.36
CA GLY A 189 -18.89 15.04 4.76
C GLY A 189 -19.61 13.90 4.02
N GLU A 190 -19.10 13.50 2.84
CA GLU A 190 -19.63 12.33 2.10
C GLU A 190 -19.07 11.00 2.63
N ALA A 191 -17.86 11.02 3.20
CA ALA A 191 -17.18 9.84 3.72
C ALA A 191 -17.86 9.20 4.95
N GLU A 192 -18.64 9.96 5.71
CA GLU A 192 -19.36 9.45 6.90
C GLU A 192 -20.69 8.77 6.54
N ARG A 193 -21.27 9.07 5.38
CA ARG A 193 -22.58 8.51 4.97
C ARG A 193 -22.49 7.10 4.41
N GLU A 194 -21.36 6.72 3.82
CA GLU A 194 -21.12 5.36 3.29
C GLU A 194 -20.58 4.39 4.35
N ALA A 195 -19.96 4.88 5.43
CA ALA A 195 -19.45 4.04 6.54
C ALA A 195 -20.51 3.67 7.59
N THR A 196 -21.78 4.05 7.37
CA THR A 196 -22.92 3.76 8.27
C THR A 196 -24.01 2.93 7.57
N LEU A 197 -23.71 2.37 6.39
CA LEU A 197 -24.52 1.37 5.68
C LEU A 197 -23.79 0.01 5.66
#